data_AF-A0A6P2UCZ1-F1
#
_entry.id   AF-A0A6P2UCZ1-F1
#
_cell.length_a   1.000
_cell.length_b   1.000
_cell.length_c   1.000
_cell.angle_alpha   90.00
_cell.angle_beta   90.00
_cell.angle_gamma   90.00
#
_symmetry.space_group_name_H-M   'P 1'
#
loop_
_entity.id
_entity.type
_entity.pdbx_description
1 polymer ?
#
loop_
_entity_poly.entity_id
_entity_poly.type
_entity_poly.pdbx_seq_one_letter_code
_entity_poly.pdbx_strand_id
1 'polypeptide(L)'
;MIPTTPDTTWRIAALALAAVVLCYVGAGAPTLSRLLDPAVIGEGLALKPITYHWINHVDRAIPEADLFASRFYVLMLAALNALAALFALDAHRNRRRFAFVLGWAFVMLIVLVNAQIQAFYTLG
;
A
#
# COMPACT_ATOMS: atom_id res chain seq x y z
N MET A 1 -42.69 10.76 0.11
CA MET A 1 -41.25 10.75 -0.23
C MET A 1 -40.63 9.51 0.37
N ILE A 2 -40.19 8.56 -0.45
CA ILE A 2 -39.45 7.38 0.01
C ILE A 2 -38.03 7.88 0.30
N PRO A 3 -37.50 7.73 1.54
CA PRO A 3 -36.12 8.08 1.80
C PRO A 3 -35.24 7.06 1.07
N THR A 4 -34.62 7.49 -0.04
CA THR A 4 -33.56 6.74 -0.69
C THR A 4 -32.42 6.65 0.31
N THR A 5 -32.16 5.46 0.84
CA THR A 5 -30.97 5.21 1.65
C THR A 5 -29.76 5.72 0.86
N PRO A 6 -28.89 6.56 1.45
CA PRO A 6 -27.69 7.03 0.75
C PRO A 6 -26.88 5.79 0.36
N ASP A 7 -26.73 5.59 -0.94
CA ASP A 7 -26.13 4.40 -1.55
C ASP A 7 -24.77 4.08 -0.90
N THR A 8 -24.71 3.04 -0.06
CA THR A 8 -23.49 2.66 0.67
C THR A 8 -22.27 2.54 -0.25
N THR A 9 -22.50 2.17 -1.50
CA THR A 9 -21.51 2.10 -2.59
C THR A 9 -20.82 3.43 -2.86
N TRP A 10 -21.54 4.56 -2.94
CA TRP A 10 -20.91 5.86 -3.21
C TRP A 10 -20.03 6.31 -2.05
N ARG A 11 -20.43 6.00 -0.81
CA ARG A 11 -19.64 6.33 0.40
C ARG A 11 -18.33 5.55 0.41
N ILE A 12 -18.39 4.26 0.08
CA ILE A 12 -17.19 3.41 -0.03
C ILE A 12 -16.29 3.93 -1.16
N ALA A 13 -16.85 4.27 -2.32
CA ALA A 13 -16.08 4.80 -3.44
C ALA A 13 -15.41 6.14 -3.08
N ALA A 14 -16.13 7.05 -2.41
CA ALA A 14 -15.60 8.33 -1.97
C ALA A 14 -14.48 8.16 -0.93
N LEU A 15 -14.64 7.24 0.04
CA LEU A 15 -13.60 6.93 1.03
C LEU A 15 -12.38 6.30 0.39
N ALA A 16 -12.57 5.38 -0.57
CA ALA A 16 -11.47 4.79 -1.32
C ALA A 16 -10.72 5.85 -2.14
N LEU A 17 -11.44 6.74 -2.81
CA LEU A 17 -10.85 7.84 -3.56
C LEU A 17 -10.08 8.80 -2.64
N ALA A 18 -10.66 9.17 -1.49
CA ALA A 18 -10.00 10.00 -0.50
C ALA A 18 -8.71 9.36 0.02
N ALA A 19 -8.72 8.06 0.31
CA ALA A 19 -7.53 7.31 0.72
C ALA A 19 -6.45 7.31 -0.38
N VAL A 20 -6.83 7.10 -1.64
CA VAL A 20 -5.91 7.16 -2.79
C VAL A 20 -5.30 8.55 -2.91
N VAL A 21 -6.11 9.61 -2.83
CA VAL A 21 -5.64 11.00 -2.90
C VAL A 21 -4.70 11.32 -1.74
N LEU A 22 -5.00 10.88 -0.52
CA LEU A 22 -4.11 11.06 0.63
C LEU A 22 -2.79 10.33 0.45
N CYS A 23 -2.79 9.09 -0.06
CA CYS A 23 -1.56 8.36 -0.37
C CYS A 23 -0.74 9.06 -1.47
N TYR A 24 -1.41 9.60 -2.49
CA TYR A 24 -0.79 10.33 -3.58
C TYR A 24 -0.11 11.62 -3.11
N VAL A 25 -0.81 12.43 -2.32
CA VAL A 25 -0.28 13.66 -1.74
C VAL A 25 0.83 13.34 -0.73
N GLY A 26 0.65 12.33 0.13
CA GLY A 26 1.65 11.90 1.11
C GLY A 26 2.94 11.35 0.47
N ALA A 27 2.85 10.83 -0.76
CA ALA A 27 4.00 10.41 -1.55
C ALA A 27 4.74 11.58 -2.24
N GLY A 28 4.24 12.82 -2.10
CA GLY A 28 4.81 14.01 -2.74
C GLY A 28 4.25 14.30 -4.14
N ALA A 29 3.05 13.78 -4.45
CA ALA A 29 2.37 13.93 -5.75
C ALA A 29 3.26 13.54 -6.95
N PRO A 30 3.76 12.29 -7.01
CA PRO A 30 4.58 11.81 -8.11
C PRO A 30 3.83 11.90 -9.45
N THR A 31 4.53 12.02 -10.58
CA THR A 31 3.85 12.04 -11.88
C THR A 31 3.13 10.72 -12.15
N LEU A 32 1.90 10.76 -12.68
CA LEU A 32 1.11 9.56 -12.96
C LEU A 32 1.83 8.57 -13.88
N SER A 33 2.62 9.07 -14.83
CA SER A 33 3.45 8.25 -15.71
C SER A 33 4.48 7.40 -14.97
N ARG A 34 5.03 7.89 -13.84
CA ARG A 34 6.00 7.16 -13.02
C ARG A 34 5.34 6.12 -12.13
N LEU A 35 4.10 6.33 -11.69
CA LEU A 35 3.37 5.31 -10.93
C LEU A 35 3.17 4.05 -11.78
N LEU A 36 3.01 4.20 -13.09
CA LEU A 36 2.82 3.05 -13.98
C LEU A 36 4.13 2.33 -14.32
N ASP A 37 5.29 2.82 -13.85
CA ASP A 37 6.57 2.17 -14.09
C ASP A 37 6.67 0.86 -13.27
N PRO A 38 6.88 -0.30 -13.92
CA PRO A 38 7.04 -1.57 -13.23
C PRO A 38 8.15 -1.55 -12.17
N ALA A 39 9.22 -0.78 -12.39
CA ALA A 39 10.30 -0.63 -11.43
C ALA A 39 9.79 0.03 -10.14
N VAL A 40 9.05 1.12 -10.23
CA VAL A 40 8.47 1.85 -9.09
C VAL A 40 7.50 0.97 -8.29
N ILE A 41 6.67 0.19 -8.98
CA ILE A 41 5.78 -0.78 -8.34
C ILE A 41 6.59 -1.82 -7.58
N GLY A 42 7.63 -2.38 -8.22
CA GLY A 42 8.53 -3.35 -7.62
C GLY A 42 9.24 -2.83 -6.38
N GLU A 43 9.72 -1.59 -6.41
CA GLU A 43 10.37 -0.93 -5.26
C GLU A 43 9.41 -0.66 -4.11
N GLY A 44 8.16 -0.29 -4.42
CA GLY A 44 7.10 -0.14 -3.43
C GLY A 44 6.75 -1.46 -2.75
N LEU A 45 6.62 -2.55 -3.51
CA LEU A 45 6.38 -3.90 -3.00
C LEU A 45 7.58 -4.50 -2.28
N ALA A 46 8.79 -4.04 -2.58
CA ALA A 46 10.00 -4.37 -1.83
C ALA A 46 10.13 -3.60 -0.52
N LEU A 47 9.17 -2.70 -0.23
CA LEU A 47 9.20 -1.80 0.92
C LEU A 47 10.47 -0.95 0.97
N LYS A 48 11.15 -0.75 -0.16
CA LYS A 48 12.40 0.02 -0.26
C LYS A 48 12.23 1.39 0.40
N PRO A 49 11.17 2.18 0.20
CA PRO A 49 11.06 3.49 0.84
C PRO A 49 11.11 3.50 2.37
N ILE A 50 10.74 2.40 3.04
CA ILE A 50 10.82 2.26 4.50
C ILE A 50 12.19 1.69 4.91
N THR A 51 12.68 0.68 4.18
CA THR A 51 13.92 -0.02 4.50
C THR A 51 15.19 0.73 4.07
N TYR A 52 15.06 1.65 3.10
CA TYR A 52 16.12 2.52 2.57
C TYR A 52 16.77 3.36 3.67
N HIS A 53 16.03 3.71 4.72
CA HIS A 53 16.57 4.50 5.82
C HIS A 53 17.47 3.71 6.79
N TRP A 54 17.40 2.38 6.82
CA TRP A 54 17.96 1.59 7.93
C TRP A 54 19.24 0.79 7.60
N ILE A 55 19.46 0.35 6.35
CA ILE A 55 20.60 -0.56 6.04
C ILE A 55 21.54 -0.10 4.92
N ASN A 56 21.10 0.66 3.91
CA ASN A 56 21.96 0.99 2.76
C ASN A 56 22.15 2.50 2.56
N HIS A 57 23.13 3.06 3.27
CA HIS A 57 23.80 4.31 2.86
C HIS A 57 24.50 4.21 1.49
N VAL A 58 24.52 3.01 0.88
CA VAL A 58 25.29 2.66 -0.32
C VAL A 58 24.50 2.92 -1.62
N ASP A 59 23.18 3.00 -1.59
CA ASP A 59 22.35 3.04 -2.80
C ASP A 59 21.97 4.47 -3.25
N ARG A 60 22.96 5.36 -3.37
CA ARG A 60 22.82 6.72 -3.94
C ARG A 60 22.46 6.73 -5.45
N ALA A 61 22.28 5.56 -6.06
CA ALA A 61 22.01 5.42 -7.49
C ALA A 61 20.52 5.43 -7.85
N ILE A 62 19.61 5.25 -6.88
CA ILE A 62 18.16 5.31 -7.15
C ILE A 62 17.76 6.77 -7.35
N PRO A 63 17.18 7.16 -8.50
CA PRO A 63 16.68 8.51 -8.69
C PRO A 63 15.65 8.84 -7.60
N GLU A 64 15.82 9.97 -6.91
CA GLU A 64 14.92 10.36 -5.80
C GLU A 64 13.44 10.31 -6.20
N ALA A 65 13.15 10.61 -7.47
CA ALA A 65 11.80 10.55 -8.04
C ALA A 65 11.17 9.15 -8.05
N ASP A 66 11.94 8.06 -8.15
CA ASP A 66 11.44 6.68 -8.05
C ASP A 66 11.19 6.28 -6.59
N LEU A 67 12.01 6.79 -5.67
CA LEU A 67 11.78 6.64 -4.24
C LEU A 67 10.48 7.35 -3.79
N PHE A 68 10.22 8.56 -4.29
CA PHE A 68 8.98 9.28 -4.01
C PHE A 68 7.76 8.57 -4.62
N ALA A 69 7.88 8.07 -5.85
CA ALA A 69 6.79 7.35 -6.50
C ALA A 69 6.49 6.00 -5.83
N SER A 70 7.50 5.28 -5.34
CA SER A 70 7.31 4.00 -4.64
C SER A 70 6.71 4.16 -3.24
N ARG A 71 6.88 5.32 -2.58
CA ARG A 71 6.19 5.66 -1.30
C ARG A 71 4.67 5.60 -1.43
N PHE A 72 4.12 5.91 -2.60
CA PHE A 72 2.68 5.79 -2.84
C PHE A 72 2.18 4.36 -2.57
N TYR A 73 2.87 3.36 -3.10
CA TYR A 73 2.50 1.95 -2.93
C TYR A 73 2.63 1.49 -1.47
N VAL A 74 3.66 1.96 -0.79
CA VAL A 74 3.85 1.71 0.64
C VAL A 74 2.70 2.29 1.48
N LEU A 75 2.31 3.55 1.21
CA LEU A 75 1.20 4.20 1.91
C LEU A 75 -0.15 3.51 1.60
N MET A 76 -0.36 3.07 0.36
CA MET A 76 -1.51 2.27 -0.03
C MET A 76 -1.57 0.94 0.74
N LEU A 77 -0.45 0.23 0.85
CA LEU A 77 -0.35 -0.99 1.67
C LEU A 77 -0.65 -0.69 3.15
N ALA A 78 -0.15 0.41 3.69
CA ALA A 78 -0.44 0.82 5.06
C ALA A 78 -1.93 1.12 5.28
N ALA A 79 -2.58 1.84 4.36
CA ALA A 79 -4.01 2.13 4.41
C ALA A 79 -4.87 0.86 4.35
N LEU A 80 -4.50 -0.09 3.48
CA LEU A 80 -5.19 -1.39 3.38
C LEU A 80 -4.98 -2.25 4.63
N ASN A 81 -3.80 -2.21 5.25
CA ASN A 81 -3.55 -2.86 6.54
C ASN A 81 -4.38 -2.24 7.67
N ALA A 82 -4.47 -0.92 7.73
CA ALA A 82 -5.32 -0.24 8.71
C ALA A 82 -6.79 -0.66 8.55
N LEU A 83 -7.29 -0.74 7.31
CA LEU A 83 -8.63 -1.24 7.02
C LEU A 83 -8.82 -2.70 7.45
N ALA A 84 -7.86 -3.58 7.14
CA ALA A 84 -7.91 -4.98 7.54
C ALA A 84 -7.90 -5.12 9.07
N ALA A 85 -7.11 -4.31 9.79
CA ALA A 85 -7.09 -4.27 11.25
C ALA A 85 -8.43 -3.81 11.82
N LEU A 86 -9.05 -2.76 11.26
CA LEU A 86 -10.39 -2.32 11.66
C LEU A 86 -11.43 -3.43 11.49
N PHE A 87 -11.37 -4.19 10.39
CA PHE A 87 -12.26 -5.33 10.18
C PHE A 87 -11.97 -6.52 11.12
N ALA A 88 -10.73 -6.71 11.54
CA ALA A 88 -10.35 -7.73 12.50
C ALA A 88 -10.80 -7.38 13.93
N LEU A 89 -10.77 -6.09 14.28
CA LEU A 89 -11.21 -5.57 15.58
C LEU A 89 -12.73 -5.41 15.70
N ASP A 90 -13.45 -5.38 14.57
CA ASP A 90 -14.91 -5.32 14.58
C ASP A 90 -15.51 -6.61 15.16
N ALA A 91 -16.30 -6.46 16.23
CA ALA A 91 -16.87 -7.58 17.00
C ALA A 91 -17.87 -8.43 16.20
N HIS A 92 -18.39 -7.93 15.06
CA HIS A 92 -19.32 -8.67 14.22
C HIS A 92 -18.61 -9.63 13.25
N ARG A 93 -18.61 -10.92 13.61
CA ARG A 93 -17.96 -11.99 12.85
C ARG A 93 -18.72 -12.31 11.55
N ASN A 94 -18.28 -11.72 10.45
CA ASN A 94 -18.76 -12.04 9.09
C ASN A 94 -17.72 -12.89 8.34
N ARG A 95 -18.13 -14.04 7.79
CA ARG A 95 -17.26 -14.93 6.98
C ARG A 95 -16.57 -14.19 5.83
N ARG A 96 -17.25 -13.24 5.19
CA ARG A 96 -16.67 -12.44 4.09
C ARG A 96 -15.52 -11.55 4.56
N ARG A 97 -15.68 -10.90 5.72
CA ARG A 97 -14.64 -10.04 6.32
C ARG A 97 -13.45 -10.88 6.79
N PHE A 98 -13.71 -12.05 7.37
CA PHE A 98 -12.65 -12.98 7.74
C PHE A 98 -11.83 -13.44 6.52
N ALA A 99 -12.49 -13.84 5.43
CA ALA A 99 -11.79 -14.22 4.20
C ALA A 99 -10.96 -13.06 3.62
N PHE A 100 -11.48 -11.82 3.70
CA PHE A 100 -10.74 -10.62 3.28
C PHE A 100 -9.47 -10.42 4.13
N VAL A 101 -9.58 -10.42 5.46
CA VAL A 101 -8.44 -10.24 6.37
C VAL A 101 -7.41 -11.36 6.18
N LEU A 102 -7.86 -12.61 6.04
CA LEU A 102 -6.98 -13.75 5.79
C LEU A 102 -6.24 -13.64 4.45
N GLY A 103 -6.97 -13.30 3.37
CA GLY A 103 -6.36 -13.06 2.06
C GLY A 103 -5.35 -11.91 2.11
N TRP A 104 -5.68 -10.83 2.82
CA TRP A 104 -4.78 -9.69 3.01
C TRP A 104 -3.50 -10.07 3.79
N ALA A 105 -3.62 -10.94 4.81
CA ALA A 105 -2.47 -11.46 5.53
C ALA A 105 -1.52 -12.26 4.62
N PHE A 106 -2.05 -13.08 3.70
CA PHE A 106 -1.24 -13.78 2.70
C PHE A 106 -0.53 -12.82 1.75
N VAL A 107 -1.23 -11.79 1.26
CA VAL A 107 -0.61 -10.75 0.42
C VAL A 107 0.54 -10.07 1.16
N MET A 108 0.34 -9.68 2.41
CA MET A 108 1.40 -9.06 3.22
C MET A 108 2.56 -10.00 3.51
N LEU A 109 2.31 -11.30 3.68
CA LEU A 109 3.37 -12.29 3.82
C LEU A 109 4.23 -12.36 2.55
N ILE A 110 3.61 -12.36 1.36
CA ILE A 110 4.33 -12.34 0.08
C ILE A 110 5.17 -11.06 -0.05
N VAL A 111 4.58 -9.90 0.25
CA VAL A 111 5.29 -8.60 0.25
C VAL A 111 6.48 -8.65 1.19
N LEU A 112 6.31 -9.17 2.42
CA LEU A 112 7.39 -9.30 3.39
C LEU A 112 8.50 -10.23 2.89
N VAL A 113 8.17 -11.41 2.38
CA VAL A 113 9.15 -12.36 1.83
C VAL A 113 9.91 -11.73 0.66
N ASN A 114 9.23 -11.06 -0.26
CA ASN A 114 9.86 -10.36 -1.37
C ASN A 114 10.80 -9.24 -0.88
N ALA A 115 10.36 -8.43 0.09
CA ALA A 115 11.19 -7.39 0.70
C ALA A 115 12.45 -7.98 1.36
N GLN A 116 12.33 -9.10 2.06
CA GLN A 116 13.47 -9.82 2.65
C GLN A 116 14.40 -10.38 1.56
N ILE A 117 13.86 -10.96 0.49
CA ILE A 117 14.68 -11.46 -0.63
C ILE A 117 15.51 -10.33 -1.24
N GLN A 118 14.89 -9.18 -1.52
CA GLN A 118 15.61 -8.03 -2.08
C GLN A 118 16.65 -7.47 -1.10
N ALA A 119 16.35 -7.46 0.20
CA ALA A 119 17.30 -6.99 1.20
C ALA A 119 18.54 -7.91 1.32
N PHE A 120 18.38 -9.24 1.22
CA PHE A 120 19.46 -10.19 1.49
C PHE A 120 20.18 -10.72 0.24
N TYR A 121 19.50 -10.83 -0.91
CA TYR A 121 20.06 -11.48 -2.11
C TYR A 121 20.44 -10.51 -3.24
N THR A 122 20.05 -9.23 -3.15
CA THR A 122 20.43 -8.21 -4.15
C THR A 122 21.73 -7.46 -3.77
N LEU A 123 22.36 -7.83 -2.65
CA LEU A 123 23.67 -7.34 -2.21
C LEU A 123 24.85 -8.22 -2.73
N GLY A 124 24.63 -9.03 -3.77
CA GLY A 124 25.63 -9.90 -4.39
C GLY A 124 26.20 -9.34 -5.69
#